data_AF-A0A254RJT7-F1
#
_entry.id   AF-A0A254RJT7-F1
#
_cell.length_a   1.000
_cell.length_b   1.000
_cell.length_c   1.000
_cell.angle_alpha   90.00
_cell.angle_beta   90.00
_cell.angle_gamma   90.00
#
_symmetry.space_group_name_H-M   'P 1'
#
loop_
_entity.id
_entity.type
_entity.pdbx_description
1 polymer ?
#
loop_
_entity_poly.entity_id
_entity_poly.type
_entity_poly.pdbx_seq_one_letter_code
_entity_poly.pdbx_strand_id
1 'polypeptide(L)'
;MMNLALLRICAIMLIANGLKNIAGILLQSFTLEAEEPFFSNYGPQILLSSICIIAVAIALVKKSPRLLKIFAVVAIIMIPIGAIFYAVHFYKYLLPLGMGYHNLLEALTNIFVNPSLVVYIAAFFITSSKKEAMDTDQKINMGLLRFCTAYFLVNAANNLIKTILNFSLSADIIFMILIPIAVGTFALVKKNTLVLKIYSIIAFVYISWSTWDYVRENMFGTYYVWDAVLGMIFSSFNVVCAATFFVNPEETRLYAQKIKALFFKWKKLT
;
A
#
# COMPACT_ATOMS: atom_id res chain seq x y z
N MET A 1 14.41 6.39 -21.41
CA MET A 1 13.27 7.17 -20.88
C MET A 1 13.10 6.77 -19.43
N MET A 2 13.00 7.73 -18.51
CA MET A 2 12.71 7.43 -17.10
C MET A 2 11.37 6.71 -17.01
N ASN A 3 11.25 5.66 -16.17
CA ASN A 3 9.97 4.97 -15.94
C ASN A 3 9.03 5.89 -15.12
N LEU A 4 8.46 6.87 -15.81
CA LEU A 4 7.65 7.94 -15.24
C LEU A 4 6.37 7.38 -14.59
N ALA A 5 5.84 6.28 -15.12
CA ALA A 5 4.70 5.58 -14.52
C ALA A 5 5.07 5.02 -13.14
N LEU A 6 6.20 4.32 -13.04
CA LEU A 6 6.69 3.78 -11.76
C LEU A 6 6.98 4.90 -10.75
N LEU A 7 7.60 6.01 -11.19
CA LEU A 7 7.82 7.20 -10.35
C LEU A 7 6.51 7.76 -9.80
N ARG A 8 5.51 7.96 -10.67
CA ARG A 8 4.20 8.49 -10.29
C ARG A 8 3.51 7.58 -9.28
N ILE A 9 3.54 6.27 -9.51
CA ILE A 9 2.86 5.29 -8.67
C ILE A 9 3.53 5.22 -7.29
N CYS A 10 4.86 5.17 -7.23
CA CYS A 10 5.59 5.22 -5.96
C CYS A 10 5.26 6.51 -5.19
N ALA A 11 5.28 7.67 -5.86
CA ALA A 11 4.95 8.95 -5.21
C ALA A 11 3.51 8.99 -4.70
N ILE A 12 2.53 8.52 -5.48
CA ILE A 12 1.12 8.46 -5.07
C ILE A 12 0.96 7.56 -3.84
N MET A 13 1.62 6.40 -3.81
CA MET A 13 1.56 5.51 -2.65
C MET A 13 2.12 6.15 -1.38
N LEU A 14 3.23 6.88 -1.49
CA LEU A 14 3.82 7.59 -0.35
C LEU A 14 2.92 8.73 0.14
N ILE A 15 2.30 9.48 -0.78
CA ILE A 15 1.34 10.52 -0.45
C ILE A 15 0.10 9.92 0.22
N ALA A 16 -0.47 8.85 -0.35
CA ALA A 16 -1.63 8.17 0.22
C ALA A 16 -1.32 7.65 1.63
N ASN A 17 -0.17 7.02 1.84
CA ASN A 17 0.24 6.55 3.16
C ASN A 17 0.43 7.71 4.16
N GLY A 18 1.03 8.82 3.73
CA GLY A 18 1.17 10.01 4.56
C GLY A 18 -0.19 10.62 4.94
N LEU A 19 -1.13 10.70 3.99
CA LEU A 19 -2.49 11.19 4.24
C LEU A 19 -3.26 10.26 5.19
N LYS A 20 -3.12 8.94 5.02
CA LYS A 20 -3.69 7.95 5.95
C LYS A 20 -3.17 8.19 7.37
N ASN A 21 -1.86 8.36 7.55
CA ASN A 21 -1.27 8.59 8.86
C ASN A 21 -1.78 9.89 9.50
N ILE A 22 -1.81 11.00 8.75
CA ILE A 22 -2.32 12.28 9.26
C ILE A 22 -3.79 12.13 9.65
N ALA A 23 -4.61 11.52 8.80
CA ALA A 23 -6.04 11.40 9.04
C ALA A 23 -6.34 10.46 10.23
N GLY A 24 -5.57 9.38 10.39
CA GLY A 24 -5.66 8.48 11.55
C GLY A 24 -5.29 9.17 12.87
N ILE A 25 -4.20 9.96 12.87
CA ILE A 25 -3.81 10.76 14.04
C ILE A 25 -4.88 11.79 14.40
N LEU A 26 -5.42 12.49 13.40
CA LEU A 26 -6.49 13.46 13.61
C LEU A 26 -7.74 12.78 14.19
N LEU A 27 -8.17 11.65 13.63
CA LEU A 27 -9.28 10.89 14.18
C LEU A 27 -9.06 10.47 15.63
N GLN A 28 -7.89 9.93 15.94
CA GLN A 28 -7.56 9.49 17.30
C GLN A 28 -7.65 10.66 18.28
N SER A 29 -7.25 11.86 17.87
CA SER A 29 -7.34 13.06 18.70
C SER A 29 -8.75 13.60 18.94
N PHE A 30 -9.71 13.30 18.05
CA PHE A 30 -11.11 13.68 18.25
C PHE A 30 -11.86 12.70 19.15
N THR A 31 -11.30 11.50 19.37
CA THR A 31 -12.01 10.40 20.04
C THR A 31 -11.47 10.06 21.41
N LEU A 32 -10.20 10.37 21.69
CA LEU A 32 -9.68 10.35 23.05
C LEU A 32 -10.02 11.69 23.70
N GLU A 33 -10.76 11.66 24.81
CA GLU A 33 -10.88 12.79 25.74
C GLU A 33 -9.47 13.14 26.24
N ALA A 34 -8.74 13.94 25.47
CA ALA A 34 -7.32 14.15 25.69
C ALA A 34 -7.13 15.08 26.89
N GLU A 35 -6.84 14.49 28.05
CA GLU A 35 -6.34 15.20 29.24
C GLU A 35 -4.97 15.87 28.99
N GLU A 36 -4.23 15.43 27.96
CA GLU A 36 -2.95 16.00 27.55
C GLU A 36 -3.03 16.88 26.28
N PRO A 37 -2.19 17.92 26.18
CA PRO A 37 -2.26 18.87 25.07
C PRO A 37 -1.94 18.19 23.72
N PHE A 38 -2.92 18.17 22.82
CA PHE A 38 -2.85 17.61 21.45
C PHE A 38 -1.51 17.88 20.72
N PHE A 39 -0.96 19.08 20.86
CA PHE A 39 0.26 19.49 20.18
C PHE A 39 1.55 18.85 20.71
N SER A 40 1.62 18.42 21.98
CA SER A 40 2.86 17.85 22.53
C SER A 40 3.11 16.43 22.00
N ASN A 41 2.06 15.63 21.85
CA ASN A 41 2.18 14.22 21.47
C ASN A 41 2.00 14.00 19.95
N TYR A 42 1.06 14.68 19.31
CA TYR A 42 0.70 14.43 17.92
C TYR A 42 1.25 15.47 16.93
N GLY A 43 1.51 16.70 17.39
CA GLY A 43 2.03 17.81 16.58
C GLY A 43 3.30 17.45 15.79
N PRO A 44 4.34 16.88 16.42
CA PRO A 44 5.56 16.49 15.72
C PRO A 44 5.35 15.44 14.62
N GLN A 45 4.46 14.47 14.85
CA GLN A 45 4.16 13.42 13.85
C GLN A 45 3.36 13.95 12.66
N ILE A 46 2.40 14.84 12.90
CA ILE A 46 1.63 15.53 11.84
C ILE A 46 2.57 16.40 11.00
N LEU A 47 3.43 17.19 11.64
CA LEU A 47 4.42 18.03 10.96
C LEU A 47 5.37 17.20 10.11
N LEU A 48 5.94 16.13 10.67
CA LEU A 48 6.84 15.24 9.94
C LEU A 48 6.13 14.61 8.73
N SER A 49 4.93 14.07 8.92
CA SER A 49 4.14 13.46 7.84
C SER A 49 3.80 14.48 6.75
N SER A 50 3.48 15.71 7.13
CA SER A 50 3.18 16.80 6.20
C SER A 50 4.42 17.20 5.38
N ILE A 51 5.57 17.34 6.03
CA ILE A 51 6.85 17.62 5.36
C ILE A 51 7.18 16.50 4.37
N CYS A 52 6.99 15.24 4.77
CA CYS A 52 7.19 14.08 3.90
C CYS A 52 6.29 14.13 2.66
N ILE A 53 4.99 14.40 2.82
CA ILE A 53 4.04 14.53 1.70
C ILE A 53 4.47 15.66 0.75
N ILE A 54 4.81 16.83 1.29
CA ILE A 54 5.24 17.98 0.49
C ILE A 54 6.52 17.65 -0.28
N ALA A 55 7.51 17.03 0.36
CA ALA A 55 8.76 16.64 -0.29
C ALA A 55 8.52 15.65 -1.45
N VAL A 56 7.64 14.66 -1.25
CA VAL A 56 7.26 13.69 -2.30
C VAL A 56 6.48 14.38 -3.43
N ALA A 57 5.57 15.30 -3.11
CA ALA A 57 4.82 16.08 -4.10
C ALA A 57 5.76 16.94 -4.96
N ILE A 58 6.75 17.60 -4.33
CA ILE A 58 7.80 18.34 -5.06
C ILE A 58 8.61 17.40 -5.95
N ALA A 59 8.97 16.20 -5.46
CA ALA A 59 9.69 15.22 -6.26
C ALA A 59 8.88 14.76 -7.49
N LEU A 60 7.56 14.62 -7.34
CA LEU A 60 6.63 14.27 -8.40
C LEU A 60 6.51 15.38 -9.45
N VAL A 61 6.31 16.63 -9.01
CA VAL A 61 6.18 17.81 -9.89
C VAL A 61 7.48 18.06 -10.66
N LYS A 62 8.62 18.01 -9.97
CA LYS A 62 9.95 18.15 -10.59
C LYS A 62 10.41 16.91 -11.35
N LYS A 63 9.62 15.82 -11.31
CA LYS A 63 9.94 14.51 -11.92
C LYS A 63 11.37 14.05 -11.54
N SER A 64 11.77 14.27 -10.29
CA SER A 64 13.14 14.05 -9.82
C SER A 64 13.26 12.71 -9.08
N PRO A 65 13.83 11.67 -9.70
CA PRO A 65 14.02 10.38 -9.02
C PRO A 65 15.06 10.48 -7.90
N ARG A 66 15.96 11.47 -7.95
CA ARG A 66 16.95 11.70 -6.88
C ARG A 66 16.28 12.05 -5.56
N LEU A 67 15.27 12.93 -5.58
CA LEU A 67 14.53 13.30 -4.37
C LEU A 67 13.76 12.11 -3.79
N LEU A 68 13.16 11.28 -4.64
CA LEU A 68 12.48 10.07 -4.21
C LEU A 68 13.45 9.05 -3.59
N LYS A 69 14.67 8.93 -4.13
CA LYS A 69 15.72 8.06 -3.55
C LYS A 69 16.17 8.55 -2.18
N ILE A 70 16.40 9.85 -2.03
CA ILE A 70 16.76 10.44 -0.72
C ILE A 70 15.65 10.12 0.30
N PHE A 71 14.39 10.33 -0.08
CA PHE A 71 13.26 9.99 0.77
C PHE A 71 13.22 8.50 1.13
N ALA A 72 13.44 7.61 0.15
CA ALA A 72 13.47 6.16 0.38
C ALA A 72 14.60 5.75 1.35
N VAL A 73 15.79 6.36 1.24
CA VAL A 73 16.90 6.13 2.19
C VAL A 73 16.48 6.53 3.61
N VAL A 74 15.91 7.73 3.76
CA VAL A 74 15.45 8.22 5.07
C VAL A 74 14.39 7.28 5.64
N ALA A 75 13.40 6.87 4.84
CA ALA A 75 12.36 5.94 5.27
C ALA A 75 12.93 4.59 5.71
N ILE A 76 13.88 4.02 4.95
CA ILE A 76 14.55 2.76 5.30
C ILE A 76 15.31 2.88 6.63
N ILE A 77 15.97 4.00 6.91
CA ILE A 77 16.65 4.24 8.19
C ILE A 77 15.65 4.39 9.33
N MET A 78 14.48 4.99 9.07
CA MET A 78 13.45 5.17 10.10
C MET A 78 12.75 3.86 10.50
N ILE A 79 12.75 2.82 9.65
CA ILE A 79 12.18 1.49 9.96
C ILE A 79 12.81 0.87 11.22
N PRO A 80 14.14 0.64 11.30
CA PRO A 80 14.76 0.05 12.49
C PRO A 80 14.66 0.98 13.71
N ILE A 81 14.72 2.30 13.51
CA ILE A 81 14.53 3.26 14.61
C ILE A 81 13.12 3.10 15.21
N GLY A 82 12.09 3.08 14.36
CA GLY A 82 10.70 2.86 14.78
C GLY A 82 10.50 1.50 15.46
N ALA A 83 11.15 0.45 14.95
CA ALA A 83 11.13 -0.88 15.58
C ALA A 83 11.72 -0.86 17.00
N ILE A 84 12.84 -0.16 17.21
CA ILE A 84 13.48 -0.01 18.53
C ILE A 84 12.56 0.76 19.48
N PHE A 85 12.01 1.90 19.05
CA PHE A 85 11.07 2.67 19.88
C PHE A 85 9.84 1.85 20.27
N TYR A 86 9.27 1.10 19.31
CA TYR A 86 8.14 0.22 19.59
C TYR A 86 8.51 -0.89 20.57
N ALA A 87 9.67 -1.53 20.41
CA ALA A 87 10.13 -2.56 21.34
C ALA A 87 10.31 -2.00 22.75
N VAL A 88 10.96 -0.83 22.90
CA VAL A 88 11.12 -0.16 24.21
C VAL A 88 9.77 0.17 24.82
N HIS A 89 8.83 0.71 24.03
CA HIS A 89 7.48 1.00 24.50
C HIS A 89 6.75 -0.29 24.93
N PHE A 90 6.88 -1.36 24.16
CA PHE A 90 6.31 -2.66 24.49
C PHE A 90 6.83 -3.19 25.82
N TYR A 91 8.15 -3.21 26.03
CA TYR A 91 8.76 -3.68 27.27
C TYR A 91 8.38 -2.82 28.49
N LYS A 92 8.30 -1.50 28.32
CA LYS A 92 8.02 -0.57 29.42
C LYS A 92 6.54 -0.48 29.79
N TYR A 93 5.64 -0.55 28.82
CA TYR A 93 4.23 -0.21 29.03
C TYR A 93 3.28 -1.37 28.71
N LEU A 94 3.53 -2.14 27.64
CA LEU A 94 2.59 -3.15 27.17
C LEU A 94 2.78 -4.51 27.85
N LEU A 95 4.03 -4.92 28.07
CA LEU A 95 4.37 -6.18 28.75
C LEU A 95 3.86 -6.21 30.21
N PRO A 96 3.98 -5.13 31.02
CA PRO A 96 3.40 -5.09 32.36
C PRO A 96 1.86 -5.19 32.40
N LEU A 97 1.19 -4.82 31.30
CA LEU A 97 -0.26 -4.94 31.14
C LEU A 97 -0.70 -6.36 30.71
N GLY A 98 0.23 -7.31 30.65
CA GLY A 98 -0.05 -8.71 30.31
C GLY A 98 -0.11 -8.99 28.81
N MET A 99 0.30 -8.06 27.94
CA MET A 99 0.41 -8.37 26.50
C MET A 99 1.51 -9.39 26.22
N GLY A 100 1.15 -10.44 25.47
CA GLY A 100 2.09 -11.51 25.12
C GLY A 100 3.11 -11.09 24.06
N TYR A 101 4.28 -11.74 24.06
CA TYR A 101 5.37 -11.51 23.08
C TYR A 101 4.96 -11.73 21.62
N HIS A 102 3.88 -12.47 21.35
CA HIS A 102 3.33 -12.61 20.00
C HIS A 102 2.92 -11.26 19.40
N ASN A 103 2.36 -10.33 20.20
CA ASN A 103 2.00 -8.99 19.75
C ASN A 103 3.23 -8.17 19.33
N LEU A 104 4.33 -8.31 20.08
CA LEU A 104 5.61 -7.69 19.71
C LEU A 104 6.12 -8.26 18.38
N LEU A 105 6.10 -9.59 18.22
CA LEU A 105 6.54 -10.25 16.98
C LEU A 105 5.68 -9.86 15.78
N GLU A 106 4.36 -9.80 15.95
CA GLU A 106 3.44 -9.35 14.90
C GLU A 106 3.72 -7.89 14.51
N ALA A 107 3.88 -7.00 15.47
CA ALA A 107 4.19 -5.60 15.21
C ALA A 107 5.55 -5.42 14.51
N LEU A 108 6.60 -6.12 14.96
CA LEU A 108 7.90 -6.08 14.31
C LEU A 108 7.84 -6.65 12.89
N THR A 109 7.09 -7.73 12.67
CA THR A 109 6.85 -8.27 11.34
C THR A 109 6.19 -7.23 10.44
N ASN A 110 5.18 -6.52 10.93
CA ASN A 110 4.52 -5.44 10.18
C ASN A 110 5.45 -4.27 9.83
N ILE A 111 6.46 -4.02 10.65
CA ILE A 111 7.46 -2.97 10.42
C ILE A 111 8.46 -3.41 9.34
N PHE A 112 8.98 -4.65 9.43
CA PHE A 112 10.03 -5.14 8.53
C PHE A 112 9.51 -5.73 7.22
N VAL A 113 8.44 -6.52 7.27
CA VAL A 113 7.78 -7.16 6.11
C VAL A 113 6.61 -6.29 5.64
N ASN A 114 6.89 -5.00 5.46
CA ASN A 114 5.89 -4.03 5.05
C ASN A 114 5.85 -3.91 3.51
N PRO A 115 4.67 -3.94 2.86
CA PRO A 115 4.56 -3.65 1.43
C PRO A 115 5.14 -2.28 1.02
N SER A 116 5.21 -1.32 1.95
CA SER A 116 5.86 -0.02 1.74
C SER A 116 7.38 -0.14 1.50
N LEU A 117 8.03 -1.18 2.03
CA LEU A 117 9.44 -1.49 1.75
C LEU A 117 9.68 -1.70 0.25
N VAL A 118 8.72 -2.31 -0.44
CA VAL A 118 8.79 -2.51 -1.89
C VAL A 118 8.82 -1.16 -2.62
N VAL A 119 8.09 -0.16 -2.13
CA VAL A 119 8.11 1.21 -2.69
C VAL A 119 9.48 1.84 -2.51
N TYR A 120 10.07 1.73 -1.32
CA TYR A 120 11.38 2.30 -1.03
C TYR A 120 12.48 1.66 -1.87
N ILE A 121 12.47 0.33 -1.97
CA ILE A 121 13.41 -0.43 -2.81
C ILE A 121 13.22 -0.08 -4.29
N ALA A 122 11.96 -0.04 -4.77
CA ALA A 122 11.66 0.30 -6.15
C ALA A 122 12.14 1.71 -6.54
N ALA A 123 12.15 2.66 -5.59
CA ALA A 123 12.65 4.01 -5.84
C ALA A 123 14.11 4.03 -6.30
N PHE A 124 14.96 3.09 -5.84
CA PHE A 124 16.36 3.00 -6.27
C PHE A 124 16.51 2.54 -7.72
N PHE A 125 15.61 1.65 -8.16
CA PHE A 125 15.56 1.11 -9.51
C PHE A 125 14.95 2.07 -10.55
N ILE A 126 14.39 3.21 -10.11
CA ILE A 126 14.01 4.30 -11.02
C ILE A 126 15.31 4.98 -11.49
N THR A 127 15.83 4.51 -12.62
CA THR A 127 16.97 5.13 -13.30
C THR A 127 16.47 6.28 -14.17
N SER A 128 17.21 7.40 -14.18
CA SER A 128 16.96 8.52 -15.11
C SER A 128 17.53 8.25 -16.50
N SER A 129 17.90 7.01 -16.80
CA SER A 129 18.75 6.69 -17.93
C SER A 129 17.98 6.81 -19.25
N LYS A 130 18.57 7.57 -20.17
CA LYS A 130 18.18 7.58 -21.59
C LYS A 130 18.41 6.21 -22.26
N LYS A 131 19.20 5.29 -21.68
CA LYS A 131 19.71 4.07 -22.35
C LYS A 131 18.86 2.79 -22.27
N GLU A 132 17.81 2.71 -21.45
CA GLU A 132 17.01 1.47 -21.33
C GLU A 132 15.65 1.51 -22.03
N ALA A 133 15.39 2.52 -22.87
CA ALA A 133 14.14 2.64 -23.60
C ALA A 133 14.36 2.61 -25.10
N MET A 134 14.74 1.44 -25.62
CA MET A 134 14.46 1.05 -26.99
C MET A 134 14.61 -0.48 -27.10
N ASP A 135 13.73 -1.18 -26.39
CA ASP A 135 13.16 -2.41 -26.95
C ASP A 135 11.77 -2.00 -27.44
N THR A 136 11.77 -1.38 -28.63
CA THR A 136 10.65 -0.62 -29.23
C THR A 136 9.42 -1.49 -29.52
N ASP A 137 9.52 -2.81 -29.33
CA ASP A 137 8.45 -3.79 -29.53
C ASP A 137 7.70 -4.19 -28.25
N GLN A 138 8.20 -3.87 -27.05
CA GLN A 138 7.48 -4.24 -25.82
C GLN A 138 6.48 -3.17 -25.38
N LYS A 139 5.21 -3.37 -25.75
CA LYS A 139 4.03 -2.63 -25.26
C LYS A 139 3.81 -2.69 -23.74
N ILE A 140 4.64 -3.42 -23.00
CA ILE A 140 4.48 -3.74 -21.58
C ILE A 140 5.51 -2.97 -20.75
N ASN A 141 5.06 -2.22 -19.74
CA ASN A 141 5.94 -1.60 -18.76
C ASN A 141 6.45 -2.64 -17.75
N MET A 142 7.57 -3.28 -18.09
CA MET A 142 8.19 -4.34 -17.28
C MET A 142 8.58 -3.88 -15.87
N GLY A 143 8.99 -2.62 -15.69
CA GLY A 143 9.32 -2.08 -14.37
C GLY A 143 8.09 -2.01 -13.47
N LEU A 144 6.94 -1.61 -14.03
CA LEU A 144 5.68 -1.56 -13.29
C LEU A 144 5.12 -2.96 -13.02
N LEU A 145 5.26 -3.89 -13.97
CA LEU A 145 4.88 -5.30 -13.78
C LEU A 145 5.63 -5.93 -12.59
N ARG A 146 6.96 -5.77 -12.57
CA ARG A 146 7.81 -6.27 -11.48
C ARG A 146 7.44 -5.63 -10.15
N PHE A 147 7.18 -4.32 -10.14
CA PHE A 147 6.77 -3.60 -8.95
C PHE A 147 5.45 -4.11 -8.37
N CYS A 148 4.38 -4.16 -9.17
CA CYS A 148 3.07 -4.63 -8.72
C CYS A 148 3.15 -6.09 -8.22
N THR A 149 3.90 -6.92 -8.94
CA THR A 149 4.11 -8.32 -8.54
C THR A 149 4.83 -8.42 -7.20
N ALA A 150 5.96 -7.74 -7.03
CA ALA A 150 6.72 -7.74 -5.79
C ALA A 150 5.87 -7.23 -4.61
N TYR A 151 5.04 -6.21 -4.83
CA TYR A 151 4.13 -5.69 -3.82
C TYR A 151 3.12 -6.74 -3.37
N PHE A 152 2.46 -7.45 -4.29
CA PHE A 152 1.53 -8.52 -3.94
C PHE A 152 2.21 -9.69 -3.24
N LEU A 153 3.41 -10.07 -3.66
CA LEU A 153 4.20 -11.13 -3.01
C LEU A 153 4.57 -10.76 -1.57
N VAL A 154 5.06 -9.54 -1.33
CA VAL A 154 5.41 -9.08 0.03
C VAL A 154 4.17 -8.94 0.90
N ASN A 155 3.05 -8.46 0.34
CA ASN A 155 1.79 -8.40 1.09
C ASN A 155 1.29 -9.79 1.49
N ALA A 156 1.36 -10.76 0.58
CA ALA A 156 1.00 -12.16 0.86
C ALA A 156 1.92 -12.80 1.89
N ALA A 157 3.23 -12.56 1.79
CA ALA A 157 4.20 -13.03 2.77
C ALA A 157 3.95 -12.42 4.16
N ASN A 158 3.63 -11.13 4.25
CA ASN A 158 3.27 -10.48 5.51
C ASN A 158 2.03 -11.15 6.12
N ASN A 159 0.98 -11.37 5.33
CA ASN A 159 -0.23 -12.05 5.80
C ASN A 159 0.04 -13.48 6.25
N LEU A 160 0.89 -14.23 5.53
CA LEU A 160 1.29 -15.58 5.91
C LEU A 160 1.97 -15.62 7.28
N ILE A 161 2.91 -14.71 7.53
CA ILE A 161 3.62 -14.66 8.82
C ILE A 161 2.63 -14.36 9.95
N LYS A 162 1.70 -13.41 9.76
CA LYS A 162 0.64 -13.12 10.75
C LYS A 162 -0.24 -14.31 11.04
N THR A 163 -0.70 -15.01 10.00
CA THR A 163 -1.50 -16.21 10.13
C THR A 163 -0.78 -17.28 10.95
N ILE A 164 0.52 -17.49 10.69
CA ILE A 164 1.34 -18.44 11.44
C ILE A 164 1.49 -18.01 12.90
N LEU A 165 1.76 -16.73 13.16
CA LEU A 165 1.94 -16.20 14.52
C LEU A 165 0.65 -16.25 15.35
N ASN A 166 -0.51 -16.03 14.72
CA ASN A 166 -1.80 -15.97 15.39
C ASN A 166 -2.56 -17.31 15.39
N PHE A 167 -1.96 -18.40 14.89
CA PHE A 167 -2.56 -19.74 14.79
C PHE A 167 -3.98 -19.78 14.21
N SER A 168 -4.33 -18.80 13.38
CA SER A 168 -5.69 -18.60 12.86
C SER A 168 -5.80 -19.16 11.45
N LEU A 169 -6.16 -20.44 11.32
CA LEU A 169 -6.45 -21.06 10.03
C LEU A 169 -7.88 -20.72 9.55
N SER A 170 -8.06 -19.62 8.83
CA SER A 170 -9.32 -19.27 8.15
C SER A 170 -9.25 -19.50 6.63
N ALA A 171 -10.42 -19.60 5.98
CA ALA A 171 -10.52 -19.73 4.52
C ALA A 171 -9.87 -18.53 3.77
N ASP A 172 -9.70 -17.40 4.45
CA ASP A 172 -9.05 -16.19 3.93
C ASP A 172 -7.58 -16.42 3.56
N ILE A 173 -6.95 -17.45 4.11
CA ILE A 173 -5.56 -17.84 3.82
C ILE A 173 -5.36 -18.10 2.34
N ILE A 174 -6.31 -18.76 1.67
CA ILE A 174 -6.16 -19.11 0.26
C ILE A 174 -6.15 -17.82 -0.59
N PHE A 175 -7.07 -16.90 -0.33
CA PHE A 175 -7.22 -15.67 -1.10
C PHE A 175 -6.16 -14.61 -0.79
N MET A 176 -5.71 -14.51 0.46
CA MET A 176 -4.78 -13.47 0.90
C MET A 176 -3.32 -13.88 0.84
N ILE A 177 -3.03 -15.18 0.68
CA ILE A 177 -1.66 -15.71 0.69
C ILE A 177 -1.37 -16.52 -0.59
N LEU A 178 -2.05 -17.64 -0.80
CA LEU A 178 -1.67 -18.59 -1.86
C LEU A 178 -1.92 -18.02 -3.26
N ILE A 179 -3.10 -17.43 -3.48
CA ILE A 179 -3.47 -16.83 -4.77
C ILE A 179 -2.52 -15.69 -5.17
N PRO A 180 -2.24 -14.68 -4.33
CA PRO A 180 -1.28 -13.63 -4.69
C PRO A 180 0.13 -14.15 -4.96
N ILE A 181 0.60 -15.19 -4.24
CA ILE A 181 1.90 -15.81 -4.51
C ILE A 181 1.92 -16.49 -5.88
N ALA A 182 0.91 -17.29 -6.17
CA ALA A 182 0.78 -17.99 -7.45
C ALA A 182 0.63 -17.00 -8.62
N VAL A 183 -0.28 -16.03 -8.50
CA VAL A 183 -0.53 -15.00 -9.52
C VAL A 183 0.71 -14.15 -9.72
N GLY A 184 1.36 -13.70 -8.65
CA GLY A 184 2.58 -12.90 -8.75
C GLY A 184 3.68 -13.65 -9.48
N THR A 185 3.95 -14.90 -9.08
CA THR A 185 4.98 -15.73 -9.72
C THR A 185 4.65 -16.01 -11.18
N PHE A 186 3.40 -16.37 -11.49
CA PHE A 186 2.95 -16.65 -12.85
C PHE A 186 3.01 -15.41 -13.75
N ALA A 187 2.54 -14.25 -13.27
CA ALA A 187 2.59 -12.99 -13.99
C ALA A 187 4.02 -12.57 -14.32
N LEU A 188 4.97 -12.81 -13.40
CA LEU A 188 6.39 -12.52 -13.62
C LEU A 188 7.02 -13.46 -14.66
N VAL A 189 6.83 -14.78 -14.49
CA VAL A 189 7.45 -15.80 -15.34
C VAL A 189 6.90 -15.78 -16.76
N LYS A 190 5.57 -15.66 -16.89
CA LYS A 190 4.89 -15.68 -18.21
C LYS A 190 4.68 -14.29 -18.81
N LYS A 191 5.11 -13.23 -18.12
CA LYS A 191 4.84 -11.82 -18.48
C LYS A 191 3.35 -11.55 -18.76
N ASN A 192 2.46 -12.30 -18.10
CA ASN A 192 1.03 -12.27 -18.36
C ASN A 192 0.36 -11.18 -17.52
N THR A 193 0.12 -10.01 -18.13
CA THR A 193 -0.48 -8.86 -17.44
C THR A 193 -1.97 -9.06 -17.11
N LEU A 194 -2.67 -9.93 -17.84
CA LEU A 194 -4.09 -10.19 -17.67
C LEU A 194 -4.38 -10.90 -16.36
N VAL A 195 -3.57 -11.89 -15.98
CA VAL A 195 -3.71 -12.59 -14.70
C VAL A 195 -3.54 -11.61 -13.52
N LEU A 196 -2.58 -10.69 -13.63
CA LEU A 196 -2.36 -9.65 -12.61
C LEU A 196 -3.54 -8.68 -12.51
N LYS A 197 -4.14 -8.28 -13.64
CA LYS A 197 -5.34 -7.42 -13.69
C LYS A 197 -6.58 -8.12 -13.12
N ILE A 198 -6.77 -9.40 -13.41
CA ILE A 198 -7.90 -10.16 -12.84
C ILE A 198 -7.75 -10.25 -11.32
N TYR A 199 -6.56 -10.60 -10.85
CA TYR A 199 -6.29 -10.66 -9.42
C TYR A 199 -6.48 -9.32 -8.73
N SER A 200 -6.03 -8.21 -9.32
CA SER A 200 -6.21 -6.88 -8.71
C SER A 200 -7.68 -6.50 -8.55
N ILE A 201 -8.56 -6.89 -9.49
CA ILE A 201 -10.01 -6.70 -9.36
C ILE A 201 -10.56 -7.55 -8.22
N ILE A 202 -10.23 -8.85 -8.18
CA ILE A 202 -10.72 -9.77 -7.15
C ILE A 202 -10.26 -9.28 -5.76
N ALA A 203 -8.98 -8.92 -5.63
CA ALA A 203 -8.43 -8.44 -4.38
C ALA A 203 -9.06 -7.10 -3.93
N PHE A 204 -9.31 -6.18 -4.87
CA PHE A 204 -10.01 -4.93 -4.58
C PHE A 204 -11.43 -5.19 -4.07
N VAL A 205 -12.19 -6.08 -4.72
CA VAL A 205 -13.54 -6.45 -4.29
C VAL A 205 -13.51 -7.10 -2.91
N TYR A 206 -12.58 -8.04 -2.69
CA TYR A 206 -12.43 -8.74 -1.41
C TYR A 206 -12.13 -7.77 -0.25
N ILE A 207 -11.18 -6.84 -0.43
CA ILE A 207 -10.83 -5.86 0.60
C ILE A 207 -11.99 -4.89 0.84
N SER A 208 -12.68 -4.47 -0.22
CA SER A 208 -13.86 -3.61 -0.10
C SER A 208 -14.96 -4.30 0.71
N TRP A 209 -15.22 -5.57 0.42
CA TRP A 209 -16.18 -6.39 1.14
C TRP A 209 -15.79 -6.56 2.61
N SER A 210 -14.53 -6.93 2.88
CA SER A 210 -14.01 -7.11 4.23
C SER A 210 -14.08 -5.82 5.07
N THR A 211 -13.83 -4.68 4.42
CA THR A 211 -13.94 -3.35 5.05
C THR A 211 -15.40 -3.04 5.39
N TRP A 212 -16.34 -3.39 4.50
CA TRP A 212 -17.76 -3.20 4.73
C TRP A 212 -18.29 -4.08 5.88
N ASP A 213 -17.87 -5.35 5.92
CA ASP A 213 -18.19 -6.25 7.02
C ASP A 213 -17.64 -5.71 8.35
N TYR A 214 -16.39 -5.23 8.37
CA TYR A 214 -15.81 -4.58 9.54
C TYR A 214 -16.59 -3.35 10.00
N VAL A 215 -17.00 -2.48 9.07
CA VAL A 215 -17.83 -1.29 9.36
C VAL A 215 -19.18 -1.71 9.92
N ARG A 216 -19.79 -2.77 9.38
CA ARG A 216 -21.07 -3.30 9.89
C ARG A 216 -20.93 -3.81 11.32
N GLU A 217 -19.88 -4.57 11.61
CA GLU A 217 -19.64 -5.12 12.96
C GLU A 217 -19.31 -4.05 13.99
N ASN A 218 -18.66 -2.96 13.57
CA ASN A 218 -18.21 -1.88 14.44
C ASN A 218 -19.05 -0.59 14.28
N MET A 219 -20.29 -0.71 13.80
CA MET A 219 -21.12 0.45 13.40
C MET A 219 -21.38 1.47 14.53
N PHE A 220 -21.26 1.04 15.79
CA PHE A 220 -21.47 1.89 16.96
C PHE A 220 -20.24 2.71 17.37
N GLY A 221 -19.07 2.41 16.81
CA GLY A 221 -17.84 3.17 17.06
C GLY A 221 -17.47 4.04 15.87
N THR A 222 -17.87 5.31 15.93
CA THR A 222 -17.58 6.33 14.90
C THR A 222 -16.10 6.35 14.50
N TYR A 223 -15.19 6.17 15.47
CA TYR A 223 -13.75 6.03 15.24
C TYR A 223 -13.42 4.88 14.27
N TYR A 224 -13.91 3.67 14.56
CA TYR A 224 -13.62 2.46 13.78
C TYR A 224 -14.19 2.54 12.36
N VAL A 225 -15.38 3.14 12.21
CA VAL A 225 -15.99 3.36 10.89
C VAL A 225 -15.13 4.32 10.07
N TRP A 226 -14.71 5.45 10.64
CA TRP A 226 -13.90 6.43 9.92
C TRP A 226 -12.49 5.93 9.62
N ASP A 227 -11.85 5.21 10.54
CA ASP A 227 -10.54 4.60 10.31
C ASP A 227 -10.62 3.58 9.16
N ALA A 228 -11.67 2.74 9.12
CA ALA A 228 -11.89 1.79 8.04
C ALA A 228 -12.10 2.49 6.68
N VAL A 229 -12.95 3.52 6.64
CA VAL A 229 -13.24 4.30 5.42
C VAL A 229 -11.99 5.01 4.90
N LEU A 230 -11.24 5.70 5.76
CA LEU A 230 -10.00 6.37 5.35
C LEU A 230 -8.91 5.37 4.99
N GLY A 231 -8.84 4.25 5.72
CA GLY A 231 -7.96 3.14 5.43
C GLY A 231 -8.19 2.58 4.03
N MET A 232 -9.45 2.53 3.59
CA MET A 232 -9.84 2.12 2.24
C MET A 232 -9.51 3.18 1.18
N ILE A 233 -9.84 4.46 1.42
CA ILE A 233 -9.59 5.57 0.48
C ILE A 233 -8.09 5.76 0.24
N PHE A 234 -7.30 5.78 1.31
CA PHE A 234 -5.86 6.04 1.26
C PHE A 234 -5.01 4.76 1.27
N SER A 235 -5.61 3.62 0.94
CA SER A 235 -4.90 2.34 0.89
C SER A 235 -3.85 2.32 -0.22
N SER A 236 -2.59 2.11 0.15
CA SER A 236 -1.51 1.87 -0.82
C SER A 236 -1.78 0.62 -1.67
N PHE A 237 -2.51 -0.36 -1.13
CA PHE A 237 -2.93 -1.56 -1.87
C PHE A 237 -3.87 -1.22 -3.03
N ASN A 238 -4.84 -0.33 -2.81
CA ASN A 238 -5.77 0.12 -3.85
C ASN A 238 -5.04 0.87 -4.97
N VAL A 239 -4.03 1.67 -4.61
CA VAL A 239 -3.16 2.34 -5.58
C VAL A 239 -2.40 1.31 -6.43
N VAL A 240 -1.89 0.23 -5.83
CA VAL A 240 -1.22 -0.85 -6.57
C VAL A 240 -2.18 -1.64 -7.45
N CYS A 241 -3.40 -1.89 -6.98
CA CYS A 241 -4.44 -2.52 -7.79
C CYS A 241 -4.74 -1.69 -9.04
N ALA A 242 -4.93 -0.37 -8.89
CA ALA A 242 -5.08 0.54 -10.01
C ALA A 242 -3.83 0.58 -10.92
N ALA A 243 -2.63 0.54 -10.33
CA ALA A 243 -1.37 0.51 -11.05
C ALA A 243 -1.24 -0.67 -12.02
N THR A 244 -1.81 -1.84 -11.70
CA THR A 244 -1.77 -3.03 -12.58
C THR A 244 -2.35 -2.77 -13.98
N PHE A 245 -3.33 -1.87 -14.09
CA PHE A 245 -3.95 -1.51 -15.37
C PHE A 245 -3.04 -0.63 -16.24
N PHE A 246 -2.07 0.05 -15.65
CA PHE A 246 -1.10 0.87 -16.39
C PHE A 246 0.12 0.08 -16.86
N VAL A 247 0.21 -1.22 -16.54
CA VAL A 247 1.29 -2.10 -17.02
C VAL A 247 1.22 -2.30 -18.53
N ASN A 248 0.02 -2.46 -19.08
CA ASN A 248 -0.24 -2.47 -20.52
C ASN A 248 -1.43 -1.54 -20.83
N PRO A 249 -1.16 -0.25 -21.11
CA PRO A 249 -2.20 0.76 -21.25
C PRO A 249 -3.04 0.59 -22.52
N GLU A 250 -2.50 -0.02 -23.58
CA GLU A 250 -3.24 -0.24 -24.83
C GLU A 250 -4.37 -1.24 -24.64
N GLU A 251 -4.07 -2.39 -24.03
CA GLU A 251 -5.08 -3.38 -23.66
C GLU A 251 -6.13 -2.77 -22.73
N THR A 252 -5.69 -2.01 -21.72
CA THR A 252 -6.58 -1.37 -20.76
C THR A 252 -7.52 -0.37 -21.45
N ARG A 253 -7.03 0.38 -22.45
CA ARG A 253 -7.88 1.28 -23.25
C ARG A 253 -8.94 0.51 -24.02
N LEU A 254 -8.61 -0.63 -24.61
CA LEU A 254 -9.57 -1.50 -25.30
C LEU A 254 -10.64 -2.03 -24.34
N TYR A 255 -10.24 -2.49 -23.14
CA TYR A 255 -11.19 -2.94 -22.12
C TYR A 255 -12.11 -1.80 -21.64
N ALA A 256 -11.57 -0.62 -21.36
CA ALA A 256 -12.34 0.54 -20.94
C ALA A 256 -13.34 0.98 -22.02
N GLN A 257 -12.97 0.91 -23.30
CA GLN A 257 -13.87 1.19 -24.42
C GLN A 257 -15.02 0.17 -24.50
N LYS A 258 -14.74 -1.12 -24.31
CA LYS A 258 -15.77 -2.17 -24.26
C LYS A 258 -16.73 -1.98 -23.09
N ILE A 259 -16.22 -1.68 -21.89
CA ILE A 259 -17.03 -1.41 -20.70
C ILE A 259 -17.90 -0.17 -20.92
N LYS A 260 -17.32 0.91 -21.45
CA LYS A 260 -18.07 2.12 -21.81
C LYS A 260 -19.20 1.81 -22.79
N ALA A 261 -18.93 1.03 -23.84
CA ALA A 261 -19.95 0.63 -24.81
C ALA A 261 -21.09 -0.20 -24.16
N LEU A 262 -20.75 -1.11 -23.24
CA LEU A 262 -21.75 -1.85 -22.46
C LEU A 262 -22.60 -0.94 -21.59
N PHE A 263 -21.98 0.04 -20.91
CA PHE A 263 -22.69 0.99 -20.05
C PHE A 263 -23.64 1.89 -20.86
N PHE A 264 -23.21 2.35 -22.03
CA PHE A 264 -24.08 3.08 -22.96
C PHE A 264 -25.23 2.22 -23.50
N LYS A 265 -24.98 0.93 -23.76
CA LYS A 265 -26.03 0.00 -24.18
C LYS A 265 -27.04 -0.25 -23.06
N TRP A 266 -26.56 -0.44 -21.83
CA TRP A 266 -27.41 -0.60 -20.65
C TRP A 266 -28.26 0.63 -20.37
N LYS A 267 -27.67 1.83 -20.42
CA LYS A 267 -28.40 3.10 -20.29
C LYS A 267 -29.46 3.33 -21.37
N LYS A 268 -29.34 2.69 -22.54
CA LYS A 268 -30.38 2.74 -23.59
C LYS A 268 -31.52 1.74 -23.36
N LEU A 269 -31.32 0.76 -22.47
CA LEU A 269 -32.29 -0.29 -22.13
C LEU A 269 -33.08 0.03 -20.85
N THR A 270 -32.56 0.92 -20.00
CA THR A 270 -33.21 1.47 -18.78
C THR A 270 -33.65 2.89 -19.00
#